data_AF-A0A970HAT5-F1
#
_entry.id   AF-A0A970HAT5-F1
#
_cell.length_a   1.000
_cell.length_b   1.000
_cell.length_c   1.000
_cell.angle_alpha   90.00
_cell.angle_beta   90.00
_cell.angle_gamma   90.00
#
_symmetry.space_group_name_H-M   'P 1'
#
loop_
_entity.id
_entity.type
_entity.pdbx_description
1 polymer ?
#
loop_
_entity_poly.entity_id
_entity_poly.type
_entity_poly.pdbx_seq_one_letter_code
_entity_poly.pdbx_strand_id
1 'polypeptide(L)'
;MNELQKLVRDYVVREYLEEGDTREIGLDTPLISGGIVDSFSMVSLKRFLEKKCALQIPDAEATPAAFDSVRTIVELVDRLGGKGPVG
;
A
#
# COMPACT_ATOMS: atom_id res chain seq x y z
N MET A 1 -8.20 -11.95 -3.26
CA MET A 1 -7.81 -10.72 -2.54
C MET A 1 -8.89 -10.33 -1.55
N ASN A 2 -8.53 -10.07 -0.30
CA ASN A 2 -9.42 -9.49 0.71
C ASN A 2 -9.67 -8.00 0.43
N GLU A 3 -10.55 -7.35 1.20
CA GLU A 3 -10.92 -5.95 0.96
C GLU A 3 -9.74 -4.98 1.12
N LEU A 4 -8.89 -5.17 2.13
CA LEU A 4 -7.72 -4.33 2.35
C LEU A 4 -6.70 -4.46 1.20
N GLN A 5 -6.45 -5.67 0.72
CA GLN A 5 -5.59 -5.90 -0.44
C GLN A 5 -6.13 -5.21 -1.70
N LYS A 6 -7.45 -5.26 -1.93
CA LYS A 6 -8.07 -4.52 -3.05
C LYS A 6 -7.89 -3.02 -2.87
N LEU A 7 -8.17 -2.49 -1.68
CA LEU A 7 -8.02 -1.06 -1.40
C LEU A 7 -6.60 -0.55 -1.65
N VAL A 8 -5.59 -1.28 -1.17
CA VAL A 8 -4.18 -0.91 -1.38
C VAL A 8 -3.83 -0.97 -2.87
N ARG A 9 -4.18 -2.07 -3.54
CA ARG A 9 -3.90 -2.26 -4.97
C ARG A 9 -4.57 -1.19 -5.83
N ASP A 10 -5.84 -0.90 -5.58
CA ASP A 10 -6.62 0.07 -6.36
C ASP A 10 -6.09 1.49 -6.16
N TYR A 11 -5.65 1.84 -4.94
CA TYR A 11 -4.95 3.09 -4.68
C TYR A 11 -3.63 3.15 -5.47
N VAL A 12 -2.82 2.10 -5.42
CA VAL A 12 -1.54 2.06 -6.14
C VAL A 12 -1.75 2.21 -7.65
N VAL A 13 -2.69 1.47 -8.22
CA VAL A 13 -3.03 1.54 -9.65
C VAL A 13 -3.50 2.94 -10.02
N ARG A 14 -4.38 3.54 -9.22
CA ARG A 14 -4.96 4.85 -9.54
C ARG A 14 -3.95 6.00 -9.42
N GLU A 15 -3.05 5.95 -8.44
CA GLU A 15 -2.16 7.08 -8.13
C GLU A 15 -0.81 6.97 -8.85
N TYR A 16 -0.36 5.76 -9.20
CA TYR A 16 1.01 5.52 -9.66
C TYR A 16 1.14 4.85 -11.03
N LEU A 17 0.06 4.31 -11.60
CA LEU A 17 0.08 3.84 -12.98
C LEU A 17 -0.53 4.89 -13.90
N GLU A 18 0.15 5.15 -15.02
CA GLU A 18 -0.32 6.08 -16.03
C GLU A 18 -1.45 5.46 -16.86
N GLU A 19 -2.30 6.31 -17.47
CA GLU A 19 -3.31 5.83 -18.41
C GLU A 19 -2.64 5.10 -19.59
N GLY A 20 -3.04 3.84 -19.79
CA GLY A 20 -2.46 2.97 -20.83
C GLY A 20 -1.36 2.04 -20.32
N ASP A 21 -0.96 2.14 -19.03
CA ASP A 21 -0.10 1.15 -18.41
C ASP A 21 -0.83 -0.20 -18.27
N THR A 22 -0.23 -1.25 -18.84
CA THR A 22 -0.79 -2.61 -18.86
C THR A 22 -0.20 -3.50 -17.76
N ARG A 23 0.68 -2.95 -16.91
CA ARG A 23 1.26 -3.69 -15.79
C ARG A 23 0.17 -4.13 -14.82
N GLU A 24 0.08 -5.44 -14.61
CA GLU A 24 -0.82 -6.00 -13.61
C GLU A 24 -0.17 -5.95 -12.22
N ILE A 25 -0.80 -5.22 -11.29
CA ILE A 25 -0.40 -5.22 -9.88
C ILE A 25 -1.06 -6.39 -9.17
N GLY A 26 -0.23 -7.39 -8.85
CA GLY A 26 -0.56 -8.53 -8.00
C GLY A 26 -0.13 -8.30 -6.55
N LEU A 27 -0.32 -9.33 -5.73
CA LEU A 27 -0.02 -9.26 -4.29
C LEU A 27 1.48 -9.12 -3.98
N ASP A 28 2.31 -9.77 -4.79
CA ASP A 28 3.76 -9.87 -4.64
C ASP A 28 4.52 -8.98 -5.63
N THR A 29 3.80 -8.12 -6.37
CA THR A 29 4.43 -7.19 -7.31
C THR A 29 5.31 -6.19 -6.53
N PRO A 30 6.60 -6.06 -6.90
CA PRO A 30 7.50 -5.11 -6.26
C PRO A 30 7.11 -3.68 -6.63
N LEU A 31 6.60 -2.93 -5.66
CA LEU A 31 6.11 -1.57 -5.81
C LEU A 31 7.26 -0.58 -5.71
N ILE A 32 8.06 -0.65 -4.64
CA ILE A 32 9.15 0.30 -4.39
C ILE A 32 10.39 -0.12 -5.16
N SER A 33 10.81 -1.37 -4.97
CA SER A 33 11.97 -1.96 -5.65
C SER A 33 11.75 -2.13 -7.15
N GLY A 34 10.50 -2.27 -7.59
CA GLY A 34 10.11 -2.25 -9.00
C GLY A 34 9.92 -0.86 -9.60
N GLY A 35 10.09 0.20 -8.80
CA GLY A 35 10.04 1.59 -9.26
C GLY A 35 8.64 2.09 -9.64
N ILE A 36 7.57 1.44 -9.17
CA ILE A 36 6.18 1.90 -9.34
C ILE A 36 5.89 3.00 -8.32
N VAL A 37 6.38 2.83 -7.09
CA VAL A 37 6.21 3.78 -5.99
C VAL A 37 7.58 4.30 -5.59
N ASP A 38 7.75 5.61 -5.59
CA ASP A 38 8.96 6.26 -5.10
C ASP A 38 8.91 6.54 -3.58
N SER A 39 10.07 6.82 -2.99
CA SER A 39 10.21 7.05 -1.56
C SER A 39 9.37 8.21 -1.02
N PHE A 40 9.06 9.22 -1.83
CA PHE A 40 8.19 10.34 -1.43
C PHE A 40 6.72 9.92 -1.46
N SER A 41 6.31 9.24 -2.53
CA SER A 41 4.96 8.67 -2.70
C SER A 41 4.59 7.67 -1.60
N MET A 42 5.57 6.95 -1.02
CA MET A 42 5.36 6.07 0.13
C MET A 42 4.71 6.80 1.33
N VAL A 43 5.03 8.08 1.55
CA VAL A 43 4.43 8.89 2.62
C VAL A 43 2.93 9.12 2.38
N SER A 44 2.53 9.30 1.12
CA SER A 44 1.12 9.44 0.74
C SER A 44 0.35 8.13 0.94
N LEU A 45 0.93 7.00 0.52
CA LEU A 45 0.37 5.67 0.73
C LEU A 45 0.22 5.34 2.22
N LYS A 46 1.24 5.66 3.03
CA LYS A 46 1.18 5.54 4.49
C LYS A 46 -0.01 6.33 5.06
N ARG A 47 -0.12 7.62 4.76
CA ARG A 47 -1.22 8.48 5.25
C ARG A 47 -2.59 8.00 4.79
N PHE A 48 -2.68 7.48 3.56
CA PHE A 48 -3.91 6.89 3.05
C PHE A 48 -4.36 5.70 3.88
N LEU A 49 -3.45 4.78 4.21
CA LEU A 49 -3.72 3.61 5.05
C LEU A 49 -4.13 3.99 6.47
N GLU A 50 -3.41 4.92 7.09
CA GLU A 50 -3.73 5.45 8.43
C GLU A 50 -5.16 5.98 8.48
N LYS A 51 -5.55 6.77 7.49
CA LYS A 51 -6.91 7.31 7.37
C LYS A 51 -7.96 6.23 7.12
N LYS A 52 -7.69 5.28 6.22
CA LYS A 52 -8.66 4.25 5.80
C LYS A 52 -8.84 3.11 6.79
N CYS A 53 -7.83 2.82 7.60
CA CYS A 53 -7.87 1.74 8.58
C CYS A 53 -7.99 2.25 10.03
N ALA A 54 -8.13 3.57 10.20
CA ALA A 54 -8.18 4.27 11.49
C ALA A 54 -7.05 3.83 12.45
N LEU A 55 -5.83 3.80 11.92
CA LEU A 55 -4.61 3.37 12.63
C LEU A 55 -3.50 4.39 12.45
N GLN A 56 -2.41 4.22 13.19
CA GLN A 56 -1.19 4.99 13.03
C GLN A 56 -0.03 4.05 12.69
N ILE A 57 0.72 4.37 11.63
CA ILE A 57 1.91 3.62 11.23
C ILE A 57 3.14 4.37 11.78
N PRO A 58 3.92 3.79 12.70
CA PRO A 58 5.16 4.40 13.16
C PRO A 58 6.15 4.61 11.99
N ASP A 59 6.88 5.72 11.97
CA ASP A 59 7.85 5.98 10.90
C ASP A 59 8.95 4.91 10.83
N ALA A 60 9.32 4.32 11.97
CA ALA A 60 10.26 3.21 12.05
C ALA A 60 9.78 1.92 11.35
N GLU A 61 8.45 1.76 11.21
CA GLU A 61 7.82 0.60 10.56
C GLU A 61 7.51 0.90 9.08
N ALA A 62 7.43 2.17 8.69
CA ALA A 62 7.20 2.63 7.33
C ALA A 62 8.47 2.54 6.48
N THR A 63 8.98 1.32 6.32
CA THR A 63 10.19 1.02 5.56
C THR A 63 9.86 0.63 4.11
N PRO A 64 10.80 0.81 3.16
CA PRO A 64 10.63 0.34 1.79
C PRO A 64 10.19 -1.13 1.71
N ALA A 65 10.77 -2.01 2.54
CA ALA A 65 10.43 -3.43 2.56
C ALA A 65 8.98 -3.68 3.01
N ALA A 66 8.49 -2.95 4.01
CA ALA A 66 7.11 -3.06 4.48
C ALA A 66 6.09 -2.50 3.47
N PHE A 67 6.54 -1.63 2.57
CA PHE A 67 5.71 -1.01 1.52
C PHE A 67 5.97 -1.57 0.11
N ASP A 68 6.81 -2.60 -0.01
CA ASP A 68 7.26 -3.07 -1.33
C ASP A 68 6.23 -3.92 -2.08
N SER A 69 5.17 -4.38 -1.43
CA SER A 69 4.13 -5.16 -2.10
C SER A 69 2.79 -4.98 -1.41
N VAL A 70 1.70 -5.24 -2.13
CA VAL A 70 0.35 -5.22 -1.54
C VAL A 70 0.26 -6.18 -0.36
N ARG A 71 0.92 -7.35 -0.45
CA ARG A 71 0.98 -8.32 0.65
C ARG A 71 1.65 -7.74 1.90
N THR A 72 2.87 -7.22 1.77
CA THR A 72 3.64 -6.73 2.93
C THR A 72 2.98 -5.52 3.59
N ILE A 73 2.30 -4.67 2.80
CA ILE A 73 1.50 -3.55 3.30
C ILE A 73 0.33 -4.05 4.15
N VAL A 74 -0.41 -5.04 3.66
CA VAL A 74 -1.55 -5.62 4.38
C VAL A 74 -1.10 -6.29 5.66
N GLU A 75 0.01 -7.04 5.61
CA GLU A 75 0.61 -7.66 6.80
C GLU A 75 1.05 -6.63 7.84
N LEU A 76 1.60 -5.49 7.41
CA LEU A 76 1.93 -4.36 8.28
C LEU A 76 0.68 -3.81 8.97
N VAL A 77 -0.38 -3.54 8.20
CA VAL A 77 -1.65 -3.00 8.72
C VAL A 77 -2.32 -3.97 9.70
N ASP A 78 -2.37 -5.26 9.36
CA ASP A 78 -2.95 -6.30 10.22
C ASP A 78 -2.15 -6.42 11.53
N ARG A 79 -0.82 -6.38 11.46
CA ARG A 79 0.05 -6.41 12.65
C ARG A 79 -0.15 -5.22 13.58
N LEU A 80 -0.46 -4.05 13.03
CA LEU A 80 -0.75 -2.83 13.80
C LEU A 80 -2.20 -2.78 14.33
N GLY A 81 -3.02 -3.80 14.05
CA GLY A 81 -4.40 -3.88 14.51
C GLY A 81 -5.37 -3.03 13.69
N GLY A 82 -5.03 -2.74 12.43
CA GLY A 82 -5.93 -2.06 11.51
C GLY A 82 -7.26 -2.80 11.39
N LYS A 83 -8.37 -2.09 11.61
CA LYS A 83 -9.68 -2.62 11.29
C LYS A 83 -9.86 -2.51 9.78
N GLY A 84 -10.55 -3.49 9.17
CA GLY A 84 -10.88 -3.48 7.74
C GLY A 84 -11.43 -2.11 7.30
N PRO A 85 -11.30 -1.77 6.01
CA PRO A 85 -11.48 -0.40 5.54
C PRO A 85 -12.80 0.19 6.01
N VAL A 86 -12.74 1.29 6.76
CA VAL A 86 -13.94 2.02 7.17
C VAL A 86 -14.50 2.74 5.95
N GLY A 87 -15.70 2.30 5.52
CA GLY A 87 -16.45 2.82 4.39
C GLY A 87 -16.88 4.27 4.55
#